data_AF-L1IYY5-F1
#
_entry.id   AF-L1IYY5-F1
#
_cell.length_a   1.000
_cell.length_b   1.000
_cell.length_c   1.000
_cell.angle_alpha   90.00
_cell.angle_beta   90.00
_cell.angle_gamma   90.00
#
_symmetry.space_group_name_H-M   'P 1'
#
loop_
_entity.id
_entity.type
_entity.pdbx_description
1 polymer ?
#
loop_
_entity_poly.entity_id
_entity_poly.type
_entity_poly.pdbx_seq_one_letter_code
_entity_poly.pdbx_strand_id
1 'polypeptide(L)'
;MASRRVVWGKSLVEKLAMLPQGAFPTKREDARPGMRHWTKPLFSKRQLKELKKDAEAEGLAWPLAAQEKPAPGPLESFYEKTIFMSKGSKRERMYDERKKKIQEKMAEMPKLIQEHREAQRQKRSKTVLQKLMEIPRRFRR
;
A
#
# COMPACT_ATOMS: atom_id res chain seq x y z
N MET A 1 -6.81 18.94 -33.48
CA MET A 1 -5.80 17.89 -33.24
C MET A 1 -4.67 18.02 -34.26
N ALA A 2 -3.70 18.91 -34.04
CA ALA A 2 -2.71 19.29 -35.05
C ALA A 2 -1.32 19.60 -34.43
N SER A 3 -0.66 18.62 -33.81
CA SER A 3 0.71 18.85 -33.29
C SER A 3 1.72 17.73 -33.57
N ARG A 4 1.29 16.48 -33.79
CA ARG A 4 2.24 15.36 -33.97
C ARG A 4 2.90 15.28 -35.36
N ARG A 5 2.29 15.84 -36.40
CA ARG A 5 2.87 15.87 -37.77
C ARG A 5 3.96 16.93 -37.96
N VAL A 6 4.16 17.82 -36.99
CA VAL A 6 5.05 18.98 -37.14
C VAL A 6 6.53 18.61 -36.96
N VAL A 7 6.86 17.43 -36.44
CA VAL A 7 8.23 17.07 -36.02
C VAL A 7 8.90 16.03 -36.94
N TRP A 8 8.11 15.28 -37.70
CA TRP A 8 8.60 14.23 -38.60
C TRP A 8 9.24 14.87 -39.84
N GLY A 9 10.44 14.41 -40.21
CA GLY A 9 11.19 14.94 -41.37
C GLY A 9 12.08 16.15 -41.09
N LYS A 10 12.07 16.71 -39.87
CA LYS A 10 12.93 17.84 -39.47
C LYS A 10 14.36 17.39 -39.14
N SER A 11 15.33 18.26 -39.47
CA SER A 11 16.73 18.07 -39.12
C SER A 11 16.96 18.11 -37.60
N LEU A 12 18.12 17.64 -37.12
CA LEU A 12 18.46 17.69 -35.69
C LEU A 12 18.44 19.13 -35.17
N VAL A 13 19.05 20.06 -35.92
CA VAL A 13 19.12 21.49 -35.58
C VAL A 13 17.73 22.12 -35.46
N GLU A 14 16.82 21.81 -36.39
CA GLU A 14 15.43 22.30 -36.33
C GLU A 14 14.66 21.76 -35.13
N LYS A 15 14.90 20.49 -34.77
CA LYS A 15 14.30 19.88 -33.58
C LYS A 15 14.83 20.53 -32.30
N LEU A 16 16.14 20.79 -32.23
CA LEU A 16 16.76 21.49 -31.11
C LEU A 16 16.21 22.92 -30.94
N ALA A 17 16.02 23.65 -32.05
CA ALA A 17 15.44 24.99 -32.02
C ALA A 17 13.99 25.03 -31.49
N MET A 18 13.23 23.93 -31.60
CA MET A 18 11.84 23.83 -31.13
C MET A 18 11.71 23.42 -29.66
N LEU A 19 12.80 23.00 -29.02
CA LEU A 19 12.79 22.54 -27.62
C LEU A 19 12.36 23.60 -26.60
N PRO A 20 12.82 24.87 -26.66
CA PRO A 20 12.48 25.86 -25.63
C PRO A 20 10.97 26.12 -25.51
N GLN A 21 10.23 26.00 -26.62
CA GLN A 21 8.79 26.25 -26.66
C GLN A 21 7.95 24.97 -26.48
N GLY A 22 8.51 23.79 -26.76
CA GLY A 22 7.76 22.53 -26.85
C GLY A 22 8.16 21.42 -25.89
N ALA A 23 9.26 21.58 -25.13
CA ALA A 23 9.79 20.51 -24.27
C ALA A 23 8.98 20.27 -22.98
N PHE A 24 8.29 21.30 -22.47
CA PHE A 24 7.54 21.22 -21.22
C PHE A 24 6.03 21.30 -21.45
N PRO A 25 5.22 20.64 -20.59
CA PRO A 25 3.79 20.79 -20.62
C PRO A 25 3.43 22.25 -20.28
N THR A 26 2.73 22.93 -21.19
CA THR A 26 2.25 24.29 -20.97
C THR A 26 0.76 24.27 -20.66
N LYS A 27 0.30 25.18 -19.78
CA LYS A 27 -1.14 25.39 -19.59
C LYS A 27 -1.70 25.99 -20.88
N ARG A 28 -2.74 25.37 -21.44
CA ARG A 28 -3.42 25.96 -22.58
C ARG A 28 -4.24 27.14 -22.10
N GLU A 29 -3.99 28.31 -22.67
CA GLU A 29 -4.93 29.43 -22.60
C GLU A 29 -6.02 29.13 -23.65
N ASP A 30 -6.97 28.27 -23.29
CA ASP A 30 -8.13 28.05 -24.15
C ASP A 30 -9.01 29.30 -24.15
N ALA A 31 -9.66 29.61 -25.28
CA ALA A 31 -10.55 30.75 -25.44
C ALA A 31 -11.82 30.71 -24.55
N ARG A 32 -12.06 29.60 -23.83
CA ARG A 32 -13.19 29.45 -22.90
C ARG A 32 -12.74 29.75 -21.47
N PRO A 33 -13.33 30.73 -20.79
CA PRO A 33 -12.99 31.02 -19.40
C PRO A 33 -13.33 29.82 -18.51
N GLY A 34 -12.32 29.25 -17.84
CA GLY A 34 -12.49 28.22 -16.80
C GLY A 34 -11.88 26.84 -17.09
N MET A 35 -11.54 26.50 -18.33
CA MET A 35 -10.87 25.23 -18.65
C MET A 35 -9.38 25.44 -18.91
N ARG A 36 -8.55 25.23 -17.87
CA ARG A 36 -7.09 25.24 -17.97
C ARG A 36 -6.57 23.80 -18.09
N HIS A 37 -6.62 23.22 -19.29
CA HIS A 37 -6.04 21.91 -19.52
C HIS A 37 -4.52 22.01 -19.72
N TRP A 38 -3.77 21.09 -19.11
CA TRP A 38 -2.36 20.92 -19.41
C TRP A 38 -2.20 20.32 -20.80
N THR A 39 -1.42 20.98 -21.65
CA THR A 39 -1.05 20.40 -22.94
C THR A 39 0.09 19.41 -22.73
N LYS A 40 0.07 18.33 -23.52
CA LYS A 40 1.19 17.40 -23.56
C LYS A 40 2.36 18.09 -24.29
N PRO A 41 3.61 17.86 -23.86
CA PRO A 41 4.77 18.40 -24.55
C PRO A 41 4.84 17.88 -25.99
N LEU A 42 5.49 18.65 -26.85
CA LEU A 42 5.68 18.33 -28.27
C LEU A 42 6.54 17.08 -28.45
N PHE A 43 7.54 16.92 -27.57
CA PHE A 43 8.43 15.77 -27.54
C PHE A 43 8.14 14.89 -26.33
N SER A 44 8.13 13.58 -26.53
CA SER A 44 8.09 12.63 -25.42
C SER A 44 9.42 12.63 -24.66
N LYS A 45 9.41 12.21 -23.39
CA LYS A 45 10.63 12.07 -22.59
C LYS A 45 11.69 11.18 -23.26
N ARG A 46 11.26 10.13 -23.96
CA ARG A 46 12.16 9.24 -24.72
C ARG A 46 12.82 9.99 -25.88
N GLN A 47 12.03 10.73 -26.66
CA GLN A 47 12.55 11.53 -27.78
C GLN A 47 13.50 12.63 -27.31
N LEU A 48 13.23 13.27 -26.17
CA LEU A 48 14.15 14.24 -25.57
C LEU A 48 15.50 13.58 -25.22
N LYS A 49 15.49 12.36 -24.67
CA LYS A 49 16.71 11.62 -24.35
C LYS A 49 17.50 11.22 -25.61
N GLU A 50 16.80 10.81 -26.66
CA GLU A 50 17.41 10.50 -27.96
C GLU A 50 18.03 11.77 -28.58
N LEU A 51 17.30 12.88 -28.64
CA LEU A 51 17.80 14.17 -29.15
C LEU A 51 18.99 14.70 -28.36
N LYS A 52 19.00 14.52 -27.03
CA LYS A 52 20.13 14.90 -26.19
C LYS A 52 21.37 14.11 -26.56
N LYS A 53 21.23 12.79 -26.74
CA LYS A 53 22.33 11.91 -27.18
C LYS A 53 22.86 12.32 -28.56
N ASP A 54 21.95 12.61 -29.50
CA ASP A 54 22.33 13.01 -30.86
C ASP A 54 23.04 14.38 -30.86
N ALA A 55 22.56 15.34 -30.07
CA ALA A 55 23.20 16.65 -29.91
C ALA A 55 24.60 16.56 -29.27
N GLU A 56 24.75 15.71 -28.24
CA GLU A 56 26.05 15.44 -27.61
C GLU A 56 27.04 14.79 -28.60
N ALA A 57 26.56 13.87 -29.45
CA ALA A 57 27.39 13.21 -30.46
C ALA A 57 27.87 14.18 -31.57
N GLU A 58 27.05 15.17 -31.93
CA GLU A 58 27.40 16.21 -32.92
C GLU A 58 28.13 17.42 -32.31
N GLY A 59 28.36 17.43 -30.98
CA GLY A 59 28.99 18.56 -30.29
C GLY A 59 28.13 19.83 -30.23
N LEU A 60 26.81 19.69 -30.41
CA LEU A 60 25.86 20.79 -30.37
C LEU A 60 25.44 21.11 -28.93
N ALA A 61 25.22 22.39 -28.64
CA ALA A 61 24.77 22.83 -27.32
C ALA A 61 23.34 22.36 -27.04
N TRP A 62 23.13 21.75 -25.86
CA TRP A 62 21.80 21.32 -25.41
C TRP A 62 21.00 22.53 -24.87
N PRO A 63 19.91 22.95 -25.53
CA PRO A 63 19.22 24.21 -25.19
C PRO A 63 18.46 24.17 -23.85
N LEU A 64 18.29 22.99 -23.25
CA LEU A 64 17.58 22.81 -21.97
C LEU A 64 18.54 22.59 -20.78
N ALA A 65 19.85 22.72 -20.98
CA ALA A 65 20.85 22.45 -19.95
C ALA A 65 20.62 23.25 -18.66
N ALA A 66 20.14 24.50 -18.74
CA ALA A 66 19.86 25.35 -17.59
C ALA A 66 18.60 24.95 -16.80
N GLN A 67 17.69 24.19 -17.42
CA GLN A 67 16.39 23.80 -16.83
C GLN A 67 16.39 22.36 -16.31
N GLU A 68 17.36 21.55 -16.75
CA GLU A 68 17.58 20.24 -16.17
C GLU A 68 18.18 20.40 -14.78
N LYS A 69 17.45 19.95 -13.75
CA LYS A 69 18.06 19.75 -12.45
C LYS A 69 19.18 18.73 -12.61
N PRO A 70 20.35 18.94 -12.00
CA PRO A 70 21.38 17.91 -11.98
C PRO A 70 20.74 16.62 -11.49
N ALA A 71 21.10 15.49 -12.12
CA ALA A 71 20.66 14.20 -11.63
C ALA A 71 20.95 14.16 -10.11
N PRO A 72 19.97 13.77 -9.26
CA PRO A 72 20.25 13.66 -7.85
C PRO A 72 21.49 12.78 -7.72
N GLY A 73 22.51 13.31 -7.05
CA GLY A 73 23.77 12.60 -6.89
C GLY A 73 23.53 11.22 -6.27
N PRO A 74 24.50 10.30 -6.36
CA PRO A 74 24.33 8.93 -5.89
C PRO A 74 23.91 8.78 -4.42
N LEU A 75 23.98 9.85 -3.60
CA LEU A 75 23.57 9.84 -2.20
C LEU A 75 22.13 10.33 -1.92
N GLU A 76 21.46 11.10 -2.78
CA GLU A 76 20.05 11.47 -2.54
C GLU A 76 19.09 10.39 -3.04
N SER A 77 19.55 9.15 -3.01
CA SER A 77 18.73 8.00 -3.30
C SER A 77 17.59 7.98 -2.27
N PHE A 78 16.36 7.81 -2.77
CA PHE A 78 15.13 7.70 -1.98
C PHE A 78 15.20 6.72 -0.79
N TYR A 79 16.25 5.89 -0.74
CA TYR A 79 16.57 4.93 0.30
C TYR A 79 17.17 5.53 1.58
N GLU A 80 17.77 6.74 1.53
CA GLU A 80 18.28 7.41 2.74
C GLU A 80 17.16 8.09 3.56
N LYS A 81 15.99 8.30 2.96
CA LYS A 81 14.77 8.61 3.73
C LYS A 81 14.31 7.36 4.45
N THR A 82 14.96 7.09 5.58
CA THR A 82 14.41 6.41 6.76
C THR A 82 13.61 5.17 6.42
N ILE A 83 14.19 3.98 6.63
CA ILE A 83 13.50 2.70 6.74
C ILE A 83 12.15 2.93 7.44
N PHE A 84 11.07 3.08 6.67
CA PHE A 84 9.76 3.38 7.22
C PHE A 84 9.42 2.22 8.14
N MET A 85 9.12 2.50 9.41
CA MET A 85 8.69 1.47 10.35
C MET A 85 7.60 0.64 9.68
N SER A 86 7.90 -0.62 9.38
CA SER A 86 6.96 -1.49 8.70
C SER A 86 5.74 -1.63 9.59
N LYS A 87 4.54 -1.43 9.02
CA LYS A 87 3.24 -1.50 9.73
C LYS A 87 3.03 -2.78 10.56
N GLY A 88 3.79 -3.83 10.27
CA GLY A 88 3.62 -5.17 10.85
C GLY A 88 2.34 -5.85 10.39
N SER A 89 2.33 -7.17 10.42
CA SER A 89 1.13 -7.95 10.15
C SER A 89 0.08 -7.71 11.25
N LYS A 90 -1.21 -7.81 10.91
CA LYS A 90 -2.28 -7.81 11.94
C LYS A 90 -2.04 -8.89 13.00
N ARG A 91 -1.50 -10.04 12.60
CA ARG A 91 -1.23 -11.16 13.51
C ARG A 91 -0.16 -10.83 14.56
N GLU A 92 0.88 -10.10 14.16
CA GLU A 92 1.97 -9.68 15.04
C GLU A 92 1.48 -8.65 16.05
N ARG A 93 0.74 -7.64 15.58
CA ARG A 93 0.17 -6.60 16.44
C ARG A 93 -0.79 -7.16 17.51
N MET A 94 -1.51 -8.24 17.19
CA MET A 94 -2.47 -8.87 18.10
C MET A 94 -1.85 -9.98 18.97
N TYR A 95 -0.56 -10.26 18.85
CA TYR A 95 0.06 -11.42 19.52
C TYR A 95 -0.04 -11.32 21.04
N ASP A 96 0.29 -10.16 21.61
CA ASP A 96 0.27 -9.96 23.05
C ASP A 96 -1.15 -10.01 23.64
N GLU A 97 -2.12 -9.43 22.94
CA GLU A 97 -3.53 -9.53 23.34
C GLU A 97 -4.03 -10.97 23.32
N ARG A 98 -3.66 -11.75 22.30
CA ARG A 98 -4.00 -13.18 22.23
C ARG A 98 -3.34 -13.95 23.36
N LYS A 99 -2.07 -13.66 23.67
CA LYS A 99 -1.33 -14.31 24.75
C LYS A 99 -1.97 -14.04 26.11
N LYS A 100 -2.36 -12.79 26.39
CA LYS A 100 -3.07 -12.41 27.62
C LYS A 100 -4.41 -13.14 27.75
N LYS A 101 -5.24 -13.14 26.69
CA LYS A 101 -6.53 -13.87 26.70
C LYS A 101 -6.38 -15.36 26.93
N ILE A 102 -5.34 -15.98 26.37
CA ILE A 102 -5.06 -17.41 26.62
C ILE A 102 -4.72 -17.64 28.09
N GLN A 103 -3.89 -16.78 28.69
CA GLN A 103 -3.52 -16.91 30.11
C GLN A 103 -4.73 -16.75 31.04
N GLU A 104 -5.59 -15.76 30.78
CA GLU A 104 -6.85 -15.56 31.52
C GLU A 104 -7.76 -16.80 31.43
N LYS A 105 -8.01 -17.29 30.22
CA LYS A 105 -8.82 -18.48 29.97
C LYS A 105 -8.25 -19.72 30.67
N MET A 106 -6.92 -19.89 30.62
CA MET A 106 -6.24 -21.02 31.27
C MET A 106 -6.36 -20.96 32.80
N ALA A 107 -6.39 -19.76 33.40
CA ALA A 107 -6.64 -19.60 34.83
C ALA A 107 -8.08 -19.97 35.22
N GLU A 108 -9.05 -19.74 34.32
CA GLU A 108 -10.47 -20.09 34.53
C GLU A 108 -10.80 -21.58 34.28
N MET A 109 -9.97 -22.27 33.49
CA MET A 109 -10.18 -23.68 33.10
C MET A 109 -10.54 -24.64 34.25
N PRO A 110 -9.89 -24.60 35.43
CA PRO A 110 -10.20 -25.54 36.51
C PRO A 110 -11.65 -25.42 37.00
N LYS A 111 -12.18 -24.20 37.10
CA LYS A 111 -13.57 -23.95 37.52
C LYS A 111 -14.56 -24.50 36.50
N LEU A 112 -14.33 -24.19 35.22
CA LEU A 112 -15.16 -24.69 34.11
C LEU A 112 -15.18 -26.22 34.05
N ILE A 113 -14.05 -26.87 34.35
CA ILE A 113 -13.98 -28.34 34.40
C ILE A 113 -14.84 -28.89 35.56
N GLN A 114 -14.82 -28.26 36.73
CA GLN A 114 -15.62 -28.67 37.88
C GLN A 114 -17.11 -28.53 37.59
N GLU A 115 -17.53 -27.37 37.09
CA GLU A 115 -18.92 -27.10 36.70
C GLU A 115 -19.42 -28.11 35.66
N HIS A 116 -18.62 -28.39 34.63
CA HIS A 116 -18.98 -29.38 33.62
C HIS A 116 -19.10 -30.80 34.21
N ARG A 117 -18.18 -31.20 35.09
CA ARG A 117 -18.23 -32.51 35.77
C ARG A 117 -19.46 -32.65 36.66
N GLU A 118 -19.87 -31.58 37.34
CA GLU A 118 -21.08 -31.56 38.18
C GLU A 118 -22.35 -31.62 37.34
N ALA A 119 -22.44 -30.82 36.28
CA ALA A 119 -23.55 -30.87 35.34
C ALA A 119 -23.71 -32.28 34.72
N GLN A 120 -22.60 -32.94 34.36
CA GLN A 120 -22.63 -34.31 33.85
C GLN A 120 -23.08 -35.32 34.93
N ARG A 121 -22.65 -35.14 36.18
CA ARG A 121 -23.10 -35.99 37.30
C ARG A 121 -24.60 -35.86 37.53
N GLN A 122 -25.17 -34.65 37.40
CA GLN A 122 -26.61 -34.41 37.54
C GLN A 122 -27.43 -34.97 36.36
N LYS A 123 -26.89 -34.94 35.13
CA LYS A 123 -27.54 -35.50 33.94
C LYS A 123 -27.58 -37.03 33.93
N ARG A 124 -26.64 -37.70 34.62
CA ARG A 124 -26.66 -39.16 34.75
C ARG A 124 -27.92 -39.58 35.50
N SER A 125 -28.61 -40.58 34.97
CA SER A 125 -29.77 -41.15 35.65
C SER A 125 -29.35 -41.67 37.03
N LYS A 126 -30.12 -41.32 38.07
CA LYS A 126 -29.87 -41.78 39.43
C LYS A 126 -29.89 -43.31 39.45
N THR A 127 -28.91 -43.92 40.12
CA THR A 127 -28.90 -45.37 40.30
C THR A 127 -30.09 -45.82 41.15
N VAL A 128 -30.48 -47.09 41.05
CA VAL A 128 -31.63 -47.64 41.80
C VAL A 128 -31.47 -47.42 43.31
N LEU A 129 -30.25 -47.59 43.84
CA LEU A 129 -29.90 -47.31 45.23
C LEU A 129 -30.11 -45.83 45.61
N GLN A 130 -29.70 -44.89 44.75
CA GLN A 130 -29.90 -43.46 44.98
C GLN A 130 -31.38 -43.08 45.00
N LYS A 131 -32.19 -43.66 44.11
CA LYS A 131 -33.65 -43.48 44.12
C LYS A 131 -34.28 -44.01 45.41
N LEU A 132 -33.89 -45.19 45.88
CA LEU A 132 -34.35 -45.77 47.15
C LEU A 132 -33.96 -44.93 48.38
N MET A 133 -32.78 -44.30 48.34
CA MET A 133 -32.30 -43.42 49.41
C MET A 133 -33.07 -42.09 49.50
N GLU A 134 -33.71 -41.64 48.41
CA GLU A 134 -34.56 -40.44 48.36
C GLU A 134 -35.99 -40.71 48.86
N ILE A 135 -36.42 -41.97 48.90
CA ILE A 135 -37.73 -42.33 49.45
C ILE A 135 -37.73 -42.03 50.96
N PRO A 136 -38.68 -41.21 51.47
CA PRO A 136 -38.80 -40.91 52.89
C PRO A 136 -38.88 -42.18 53.71
N ARG A 137 -38.16 -42.25 54.84
CA ARG A 137 -38.07 -43.47 55.69
C ARG A 137 -39.43 -44.07 56.05
N ARG A 138 -40.48 -43.24 56.16
CA ARG A 138 -41.87 -43.64 56.41
C ARG A 138 -42.50 -44.57 55.34
N PHE A 139 -41.93 -44.64 54.15
CA PHE A 139 -42.41 -45.46 53.03
C PHE A 139 -41.50 -46.68 52.73
N ARG A 140 -40.45 -46.91 53.53
CA ARG A 140 -39.60 -48.10 53.44
C ARG A 140 -40.18 -49.18 54.34
N ARG A 141 -41.12 -49.98 53.83
CA ARG A 141 -41.62 -51.20 54.47
C ARG A 141 -41.10 -52.41 53.72
#